data_AF-A0A6A6F8N6-F1
#
_entry.id   AF-A0A6A6F8N6-F1
#
_cell.length_a   1.000
_cell.length_b   1.000
_cell.length_c   1.000
_cell.angle_alpha   90.00
_cell.angle_beta   90.00
_cell.angle_gamma   90.00
#
_symmetry.space_group_name_H-M   'P 1'
#
loop_
_entity.id
_entity.type
_entity.pdbx_description
1 polymer ?
#
loop_
_entity_poly.entity_id
_entity_poly.type
_entity_poly.pdbx_seq_one_letter_code
_entity_poly.pdbx_strand_id
1 'polypeptide(L)'
;MADKPPRKRRRILGETVTIVVGTDDYVHTLHVHKSLLTDRGGFFTAALKRHWKEGQENKICLPEDCPMIVATYAEWLYSDKILTLHCDNPDHKKSHSLTQTEYLFIACLYFFAEKILDDRFANAVMDVFTKTLDLPDPDDGSCWEPKAPLIAAIYEETMPRSPLRNLMVHTYVDTDRKAWLSDKMRKRFEDFPEFLMDLLAADPDSKVVTGKLYKGRKTFYREVK
;
A
#
# COMPACT_ATOMS: atom_id res chain seq x y z
N MET A 1 17.36 -11.91 -23.23
CA MET A 1 17.69 -11.17 -21.99
C MET A 1 17.52 -9.70 -22.29
N ALA A 2 16.44 -9.06 -21.83
CA ALA A 2 16.20 -7.64 -22.10
C ALA A 2 16.95 -6.79 -21.07
N ASP A 3 17.83 -5.92 -21.55
CA ASP A 3 18.63 -4.98 -20.77
C ASP A 3 17.69 -4.02 -20.02
N LYS A 4 17.78 -3.99 -18.69
CA LYS A 4 16.95 -3.07 -17.88
C LYS A 4 17.47 -1.65 -18.12
N PRO A 5 16.60 -0.68 -18.43
CA PRO A 5 17.04 0.69 -18.67
C PRO A 5 17.82 1.23 -17.46
N PRO A 6 18.84 2.08 -17.68
CA PRO A 6 19.67 2.61 -16.61
C PRO A 6 18.82 3.35 -15.57
N ARG A 7 19.04 3.04 -14.29
CA ARG A 7 18.36 3.71 -13.18
C ARG A 7 18.65 5.22 -13.24
N LYS A 8 17.61 6.03 -13.38
CA LYS A 8 17.70 7.50 -13.33
C LYS A 8 18.38 7.91 -12.01
N ARG A 9 19.47 8.69 -12.09
CA ARG A 9 20.20 9.16 -10.89
C ARG A 9 19.26 9.96 -9.99
N ARG A 10 19.16 9.59 -8.71
CA ARG A 10 18.40 10.36 -7.71
C ARG A 10 19.10 11.68 -7.46
N ARG A 11 18.36 12.78 -7.56
CA ARG A 11 18.88 14.12 -7.30
C ARG A 11 18.80 14.40 -5.81
N ILE A 12 19.76 13.92 -5.04
CA ILE A 12 19.87 14.15 -3.57
C ILE A 12 20.71 15.40 -3.24
N LEU A 13 20.77 16.35 -4.17
CA LEU A 13 21.45 17.63 -4.00
C LEU A 13 20.38 18.71 -4.07
N GLY A 14 20.31 19.57 -3.06
CA GLY A 14 19.44 20.75 -3.06
C GLY A 14 18.56 20.89 -1.82
N GLU A 15 17.48 21.66 -1.98
CA GLU A 15 16.55 22.03 -0.91
C GLU A 15 15.80 20.82 -0.32
N THR A 16 15.68 20.80 1.00
CA THR A 16 14.86 19.85 1.74
C THR A 16 13.53 20.48 2.15
N VAL A 17 12.48 19.67 2.13
CA VAL A 17 11.15 20.00 2.65
C VAL A 17 11.01 19.38 4.02
N THR A 18 10.46 20.15 4.96
CA THR A 18 10.11 19.69 6.30
C THR A 18 8.71 19.09 6.28
N ILE A 19 8.57 17.82 6.68
CA ILE A 19 7.28 17.14 6.80
C ILE A 19 7.01 16.92 8.29
N VAL A 20 5.94 17.52 8.81
CA VAL A 20 5.51 17.36 10.20
C VAL A 20 4.30 16.43 10.21
N VAL A 21 4.37 15.33 10.95
CA VAL A 21 3.40 14.23 10.92
C VAL A 21 2.88 13.94 12.32
N GLY A 22 1.58 13.69 12.46
CA GLY A 22 0.91 13.37 13.73
C GLY A 22 0.36 14.59 14.49
N THR A 23 -0.40 14.33 15.54
CA THR A 23 -0.94 15.34 16.47
C THR A 23 -0.38 15.17 17.88
N ASP A 24 -0.54 16.22 18.70
CA ASP A 24 -0.30 16.23 20.14
C ASP A 24 1.08 15.68 20.55
N ASP A 25 1.12 14.67 21.41
CA ASP A 25 2.35 14.11 21.99
C ASP A 25 3.16 13.23 21.01
N TYR A 26 2.65 12.98 19.80
CA TYR A 26 3.26 12.05 18.82
C TYR A 26 3.65 12.72 17.50
N VAL A 27 4.06 13.99 17.55
CA VAL A 27 4.54 14.74 16.38
C VAL A 27 5.95 14.31 15.99
N HIS A 28 6.12 13.91 14.73
CA HIS A 28 7.42 13.60 14.14
C HIS A 28 7.74 14.57 13.01
N THR A 29 9.00 15.03 12.96
CA THR A 29 9.49 15.89 11.88
C THR A 29 10.50 15.14 11.04
N LEU A 30 10.28 15.11 9.72
CA LEU A 30 11.14 14.48 8.74
C LEU A 30 11.64 15.53 7.75
N HIS A 31 12.87 15.36 7.25
CA HIS A 31 13.44 16.22 6.22
C HIS A 31 13.72 15.39 4.96
N VAL A 32 13.04 15.73 3.86
CA VAL A 32 13.15 14.98 2.60
C VAL A 32 13.55 15.92 1.47
N HIS A 33 14.47 15.51 0.61
CA HIS A 33 14.85 16.31 -0.56
C HIS A 33 13.64 16.59 -1.45
N LYS A 34 13.40 17.86 -1.75
CA LYS A 34 12.26 18.34 -2.53
C LYS A 34 12.15 17.68 -3.90
N SER A 35 13.29 17.45 -4.53
CA SER A 35 13.42 16.73 -5.79
C SER A 35 12.86 15.31 -5.74
N LEU A 36 13.01 14.60 -4.61
CA LEU A 36 12.49 13.23 -4.45
C LEU A 36 10.98 13.23 -4.29
N LEU A 37 10.44 14.18 -3.54
CA LEU A 37 8.99 14.34 -3.34
C LEU A 37 8.27 14.73 -4.65
N THR A 38 8.94 15.50 -5.51
CA THR A 38 8.30 16.07 -6.71
C THR A 38 8.59 15.31 -8.01
N ASP A 39 9.60 14.43 -8.08
CA ASP A 39 9.92 13.66 -9.29
C ASP A 39 8.76 12.75 -9.74
N ARG A 40 7.87 12.39 -8.82
CA ARG A 40 6.77 11.44 -9.04
C ARG A 40 5.43 12.11 -9.37
N GLY A 41 5.31 13.43 -9.23
CA GLY A 41 4.06 14.16 -9.44
C GLY A 41 3.17 14.17 -8.19
N GLY A 42 1.85 14.15 -8.39
CA GLY A 42 0.87 13.96 -7.31
C GLY A 42 0.79 15.08 -6.27
N PHE A 43 0.43 14.69 -5.05
CA PHE A 43 0.15 15.56 -3.91
C PHE A 43 1.31 16.52 -3.61
N PHE A 44 2.53 16.00 -3.41
CA PHE A 44 3.68 16.82 -3.03
C PHE A 44 4.07 17.83 -4.10
N THR A 45 3.93 17.47 -5.38
CA THR A 45 4.17 18.41 -6.49
C THR A 45 3.14 19.53 -6.52
N ALA A 46 1.89 19.25 -6.14
CA ALA A 46 0.86 20.27 -6.02
C ALA A 46 1.05 21.15 -4.78
N ALA A 47 1.28 20.55 -3.62
CA ALA A 47 1.44 21.23 -2.33
C ALA A 47 2.66 22.16 -2.30
N LEU A 48 3.77 21.77 -2.93
CA LEU A 48 5.03 22.54 -2.90
C LEU A 48 5.12 23.65 -3.96
N LYS A 49 4.01 23.99 -4.61
CA LYS A 49 3.97 25.16 -5.50
C LYS A 49 3.94 26.44 -4.67
N ARG A 50 4.68 27.47 -5.13
CA ARG A 50 4.87 28.75 -4.41
C ARG A 50 3.60 29.55 -4.11
N HIS A 51 2.47 29.24 -4.74
CA HIS A 51 1.20 29.91 -4.43
C HIS A 51 0.56 29.38 -3.14
N TRP A 52 0.97 28.21 -2.66
CA TRP A 52 0.53 27.66 -1.39
C TRP A 52 1.50 28.02 -0.26
N LYS A 53 0.97 28.11 0.97
CA LYS A 53 1.77 28.40 2.16
C LYS A 53 2.88 27.35 2.34
N GLU A 54 2.55 26.09 2.09
CA GLU A 54 3.43 24.93 2.17
C GLU A 54 4.63 25.07 1.23
N GLY A 55 4.39 25.56 0.00
CA GLY A 55 5.43 25.81 -0.98
C GLY A 55 6.28 27.05 -0.69
N GLN A 56 5.76 28.03 0.04
CA GLN A 56 6.51 29.21 0.51
C GLN A 56 7.39 28.87 1.72
N GLU A 57 6.86 28.07 2.65
CA GLU A 57 7.55 27.66 3.88
C GLU A 57 8.45 26.42 3.68
N ASN A 58 8.34 25.73 2.54
CA ASN A 58 8.89 24.39 2.31
C ASN A 58 8.56 23.44 3.47
N LYS A 59 7.32 23.50 3.93
CA LYS A 59 6.83 22.75 5.07
C LYS A 59 5.46 22.17 4.75
N ILE A 60 5.28 20.88 4.99
CA ILE A 60 4.01 20.17 4.85
C ILE A 60 3.62 19.59 6.21
N CYS A 61 2.38 19.81 6.61
CA CYS A 61 1.81 19.23 7.81
C CYS A 61 0.83 18.12 7.44
N LEU A 62 0.99 16.96 8.06
CA LEU A 62 0.21 15.73 7.88
C LEU A 62 -0.28 15.25 9.26
N PRO A 63 -1.18 16.00 9.93
CA PRO A 63 -1.54 15.73 11.32
C PRO A 63 -2.28 14.40 11.50
N GLU A 64 -3.09 14.01 10.52
CA GLU A 64 -3.91 12.79 10.56
C GLU A 64 -3.13 11.53 10.15
N ASP A 65 -1.90 11.67 9.65
CA ASP A 65 -1.11 10.55 9.15
C ASP A 65 -0.23 9.95 10.25
N CYS A 66 0.00 8.65 10.15
CA CYS A 66 0.88 7.93 11.06
C CYS A 66 2.37 8.26 10.76
N PRO A 67 3.17 8.69 11.74
CA PRO A 67 4.60 8.95 11.57
C PRO A 67 5.39 7.81 10.92
N MET A 68 5.08 6.56 11.29
CA MET A 68 5.78 5.37 10.80
C MET A 68 5.52 5.13 9.30
N ILE A 69 4.30 5.38 8.84
CA ILE A 69 3.90 5.25 7.43
C ILE A 69 4.62 6.29 6.58
N VAL A 70 4.66 7.55 7.03
CA VAL A 70 5.34 8.64 6.31
C VAL A 70 6.86 8.45 6.33
N ALA A 71 7.43 7.96 7.43
CA ALA A 71 8.85 7.62 7.52
C ALA A 71 9.22 6.51 6.52
N THR A 72 8.42 5.45 6.43
CA THR A 72 8.65 4.34 5.49
C THR A 72 8.58 4.81 4.03
N TYR A 73 7.63 5.69 3.72
CA TYR A 73 7.58 6.33 2.40
C TYR A 73 8.84 7.17 2.12
N ALA A 74 9.29 7.97 3.10
CA ALA A 74 10.51 8.76 2.97
C ALA A 74 11.73 7.87 2.74
N GLU A 75 11.89 6.78 3.49
CA GLU A 75 12.97 5.81 3.28
C GLU A 75 12.93 5.19 1.88
N TRP A 76 11.75 4.80 1.41
CA TRP A 76 11.56 4.29 0.05
C TRP A 76 11.97 5.32 -1.01
N LEU A 77 11.68 6.62 -0.80
CA LEU A 77 12.15 7.68 -1.69
C LEU A 77 13.68 7.78 -1.81
N TYR A 78 14.44 7.25 -0.85
CA TYR A 78 15.91 7.15 -0.91
C TYR A 78 16.43 5.79 -1.36
N SER A 79 15.74 4.69 -1.02
CA SER A 79 16.24 3.32 -1.23
C SER A 79 15.58 2.55 -2.39
N ASP A 80 14.36 2.94 -2.83
CA ASP A 80 13.44 2.13 -3.65
C ASP A 80 13.19 0.74 -3.04
N LYS A 81 13.34 0.62 -1.71
CA LYS A 81 13.03 -0.58 -0.92
C LYS A 81 12.03 -0.15 0.15
N ILE A 82 10.97 -0.93 0.28
CA ILE A 82 10.03 -0.77 1.38
C ILE A 82 10.51 -1.71 2.47
N LEU A 83 10.84 -1.15 3.61
CA LEU A 83 11.15 -1.89 4.82
C LEU A 83 9.83 -2.09 5.57
N THR A 84 9.49 -3.34 5.84
CA THR A 84 8.27 -3.71 6.58
C THR A 84 8.63 -3.97 8.05
N LEU A 85 7.65 -4.16 8.95
CA LEU A 85 7.91 -4.12 10.40
C LEU A 85 8.91 -5.20 10.87
N HIS A 86 9.05 -6.28 10.11
CA HIS A 86 9.81 -7.45 10.51
C HIS A 86 10.96 -7.82 9.56
N CYS A 87 11.34 -6.94 8.62
CA CYS A 87 12.37 -7.28 7.62
C CYS A 87 13.80 -7.42 8.18
N ASP A 88 14.08 -6.85 9.36
CA ASP A 88 15.44 -6.70 9.88
C ASP A 88 15.75 -7.59 11.10
N ASN A 89 14.81 -8.40 11.59
CA ASN A 89 15.05 -9.26 12.75
C ASN A 89 15.16 -10.75 12.35
N PRO A 90 16.38 -11.29 12.21
CA PRO A 90 16.59 -12.70 11.87
C PRO A 90 16.14 -13.66 12.98
N ASP A 91 15.93 -13.17 14.20
CA ASP A 91 15.48 -13.96 15.35
C ASP A 91 13.97 -13.85 15.59
N HIS A 92 13.23 -13.00 14.84
CA HIS A 92 11.78 -12.96 14.92
C HIS A 92 11.19 -14.20 14.26
N LYS A 93 10.84 -15.20 15.08
CA LYS A 93 9.92 -16.27 14.66
C LYS A 93 8.64 -15.63 14.17
N LYS A 94 8.33 -15.85 12.89
CA LYS A 94 7.03 -15.49 12.32
C LYS A 94 5.95 -16.10 13.19
N SER A 95 4.99 -15.28 13.59
CA SER A 95 3.80 -15.71 14.30
C SER A 95 2.60 -15.21 13.51
N HIS A 96 1.50 -15.96 13.58
CA HIS A 96 0.26 -15.57 12.93
C HIS A 96 -0.18 -14.16 13.37
N SER A 97 0.05 -13.77 14.62
CA SER A 97 -0.32 -12.41 15.07
C SER A 97 0.54 -11.33 14.40
N LEU A 98 1.85 -11.54 14.34
CA LEU A 98 2.79 -10.58 13.74
C LEU A 98 2.54 -10.40 12.26
N THR A 99 2.22 -11.48 11.54
CA THR A 99 1.90 -11.42 10.10
C THR A 99 0.63 -10.62 9.83
N GLN A 100 -0.36 -10.67 10.72
CA GLN A 100 -1.58 -9.84 10.56
C GLN A 100 -1.29 -8.36 10.80
N THR A 101 -0.43 -8.04 11.77
CA THR A 101 0.05 -6.67 11.98
C THR A 101 0.84 -6.17 10.78
N GLU A 102 1.67 -7.02 10.19
CA GLU A 102 2.42 -6.74 8.97
C GLU A 102 1.50 -6.44 7.79
N TYR A 103 0.46 -7.26 7.57
CA TYR A 103 -0.53 -7.00 6.51
C TYR A 103 -1.26 -5.68 6.70
N LEU A 104 -1.64 -5.33 7.94
CA LEU A 104 -2.27 -4.04 8.24
C LEU A 104 -1.31 -2.88 7.95
N PHE A 105 -0.04 -3.01 8.34
CA PHE A 105 0.97 -2.00 8.06
C PHE A 105 1.15 -1.77 6.55
N ILE A 106 1.28 -2.85 5.77
CA ILE A 106 1.41 -2.77 4.31
C ILE A 106 0.14 -2.17 3.67
N ALA A 107 -1.06 -2.49 4.17
CA ALA A 107 -2.30 -1.86 3.71
C ALA A 107 -2.32 -0.36 3.99
N CYS A 108 -1.89 0.08 5.18
CA CYS A 108 -1.77 1.50 5.51
C CYS A 108 -0.76 2.24 4.61
N LEU A 109 0.34 1.60 4.22
CA LEU A 109 1.26 2.16 3.20
C LEU A 109 0.55 2.37 1.86
N TYR A 110 -0.34 1.44 1.47
CA TYR A 110 -1.12 1.53 0.24
C TYR A 110 -2.15 2.67 0.32
N PHE A 111 -2.87 2.81 1.43
CA PHE A 111 -3.82 3.91 1.65
C PHE A 111 -3.11 5.26 1.56
N PHE A 112 -1.93 5.37 2.17
CA PHE A 112 -1.11 6.56 2.07
C PHE A 112 -0.67 6.83 0.63
N ALA A 113 -0.28 5.79 -0.13
CA ALA A 113 0.09 5.92 -1.54
C ALA A 113 -1.07 6.47 -2.40
N GLU A 114 -2.30 6.01 -2.17
CA GLU A 114 -3.50 6.53 -2.84
C GLU A 114 -3.77 7.98 -2.43
N LYS A 115 -3.67 8.30 -1.14
CA LYS A 115 -3.84 9.68 -0.61
C LYS A 115 -2.88 10.67 -1.25
N ILE A 116 -1.59 10.31 -1.38
CA ILE A 116 -0.57 11.19 -1.98
C ILE A 116 -0.51 11.14 -3.51
N LEU A 117 -1.32 10.27 -4.13
CA LEU A 117 -1.34 10.04 -5.58
C LEU A 117 0.03 9.58 -6.13
N ASP A 118 0.75 8.72 -5.38
CA ASP A 118 2.02 8.13 -5.83
C ASP A 118 1.82 6.67 -6.27
N ASP A 119 1.55 6.53 -7.56
CA ASP A 119 1.31 5.25 -8.17
C ASP A 119 2.54 4.33 -8.19
N ARG A 120 3.75 4.89 -8.21
CA ARG A 120 4.96 4.06 -8.13
C ARG A 120 5.08 3.45 -6.74
N PHE A 121 4.69 4.20 -5.72
CA PHE A 121 4.69 3.73 -4.35
C PHE A 121 3.61 2.66 -4.17
N ALA A 122 2.37 2.93 -4.63
CA ALA A 122 1.28 1.98 -4.58
C ALA A 122 1.65 0.63 -5.23
N ASN A 123 2.27 0.66 -6.42
CA ASN A 123 2.73 -0.57 -7.08
C ASN A 123 3.84 -1.29 -6.30
N ALA A 124 4.81 -0.56 -5.73
CA ALA A 124 5.85 -1.17 -4.91
C ALA A 124 5.28 -1.78 -3.62
N VAL A 125 4.28 -1.14 -3.00
CA VAL A 125 3.57 -1.67 -1.84
C VAL A 125 2.81 -2.95 -2.21
N MET A 126 2.13 -2.98 -3.35
CA MET A 126 1.45 -4.19 -3.84
C MET A 126 2.43 -5.35 -4.07
N ASP A 127 3.60 -5.08 -4.68
CA ASP A 127 4.64 -6.10 -4.87
C ASP A 127 5.14 -6.68 -3.54
N VAL A 128 5.20 -5.85 -2.49
CA VAL A 128 5.57 -6.30 -1.14
C VAL A 128 4.44 -7.10 -0.52
N PHE A 129 3.20 -6.62 -0.61
CA PHE A 129 2.03 -7.32 -0.08
C PHE A 129 1.91 -8.73 -0.67
N THR A 130 1.95 -8.87 -2.00
CA THR A 130 1.88 -10.18 -2.66
C THR A 130 3.00 -11.10 -2.21
N LYS A 131 4.25 -10.61 -2.13
CA LYS A 131 5.35 -11.42 -1.60
C LYS A 131 5.12 -11.86 -0.16
N THR A 132 4.60 -10.98 0.69
CA THR A 132 4.32 -11.33 2.09
C THR A 132 3.22 -12.40 2.19
N LEU A 133 2.20 -12.33 1.33
CA LEU A 133 1.14 -13.35 1.24
C LEU A 133 1.67 -14.70 0.75
N ASP A 134 2.61 -14.70 -0.18
CA ASP A 134 3.23 -15.91 -0.75
C ASP A 134 4.24 -16.58 0.17
N LEU A 135 4.60 -15.97 1.32
CA LEU A 135 5.57 -16.54 2.25
C LEU A 135 4.90 -17.62 3.11
N PRO A 136 5.29 -18.91 2.96
CA PRO A 136 4.79 -19.95 3.84
C PRO A 136 5.36 -19.78 5.26
N ASP A 137 4.61 -20.28 6.24
CA ASP A 137 5.08 -20.45 7.60
C ASP A 137 6.30 -21.40 7.62
N PRO A 138 7.40 -21.06 8.31
CA PRO A 138 8.59 -21.90 8.34
C PRO A 138 8.42 -23.22 9.08
N ASP A 139 7.48 -23.31 10.02
CA ASP A 139 7.29 -24.47 10.88
C ASP A 139 6.34 -25.49 10.24
N ASP A 140 5.23 -25.06 9.63
CA ASP A 140 4.21 -25.96 9.06
C ASP A 140 3.92 -25.78 7.56
N GLY A 141 4.52 -24.78 6.91
CA GLY A 141 4.32 -24.49 5.49
C GLY A 141 2.97 -23.87 5.14
N SER A 142 2.14 -23.51 6.13
CA SER A 142 0.84 -22.88 5.91
C SER A 142 1.00 -21.45 5.42
N CYS A 143 0.11 -21.03 4.52
CA CYS A 143 -0.04 -19.62 4.18
C CYS A 143 -1.12 -19.01 5.09
N TRP A 144 -0.91 -17.80 5.59
CA TRP A 144 -1.86 -17.14 6.48
C TRP A 144 -2.62 -16.04 5.74
N GLU A 145 -3.93 -16.18 5.60
CA GLU A 145 -4.74 -15.19 4.90
C GLU A 145 -5.02 -13.94 5.76
N PRO A 146 -5.19 -12.76 5.14
CA PRO A 146 -5.64 -11.54 5.82
C PRO A 146 -6.97 -11.73 6.56
N LYS A 147 -7.06 -11.39 7.85
CA LYS A 147 -8.31 -11.55 8.63
C LYS A 147 -9.37 -10.52 8.29
N ALA A 148 -10.62 -10.82 8.67
CA ALA A 148 -11.79 -9.97 8.39
C ALA A 148 -11.63 -8.49 8.80
N PRO A 149 -11.01 -8.13 9.95
CA PRO A 149 -10.80 -6.72 10.29
C PRO A 149 -9.94 -5.95 9.28
N LEU A 150 -8.97 -6.61 8.66
CA LEU A 150 -8.15 -5.99 7.62
C LEU A 150 -8.94 -5.85 6.32
N ILE A 151 -9.73 -6.86 5.95
CA ILE A 151 -10.62 -6.78 4.78
C ILE A 151 -11.60 -5.63 4.94
N ALA A 152 -12.19 -5.49 6.14
CA ALA A 152 -13.07 -4.37 6.48
C ALA A 152 -12.40 -3.02 6.25
N ALA A 153 -11.21 -2.82 6.85
CA ALA A 153 -10.45 -1.59 6.69
C ALA A 153 -10.12 -1.28 5.22
N ILE A 154 -9.77 -2.30 4.42
CA ILE A 154 -9.50 -2.13 2.98
C ILE A 154 -10.75 -1.67 2.22
N TYR A 155 -11.92 -2.22 2.52
CA TYR A 155 -13.16 -1.82 1.87
C TYR A 155 -13.66 -0.45 2.36
N GLU A 156 -13.35 -0.06 3.59
CA GLU A 156 -13.66 1.27 4.12
C GLU A 156 -12.77 2.36 3.50
N GLU A 157 -11.46 2.12 3.42
CA GLU A 157 -10.47 3.15 3.03
C GLU A 157 -10.24 3.27 1.53
N THR A 158 -10.63 2.28 0.72
CA THR A 158 -10.33 2.27 -0.73
C THR A 158 -11.58 2.45 -1.57
N MET A 159 -11.43 3.00 -2.78
CA MET A 159 -12.53 3.12 -3.74
C MET A 159 -12.93 1.76 -4.35
N PRO A 160 -14.17 1.60 -4.83
CA PRO A 160 -14.56 0.47 -5.67
C PRO A 160 -13.56 0.26 -6.82
N ARG A 161 -13.27 -1.00 -7.13
CA ARG A 161 -12.24 -1.41 -8.12
C ARG A 161 -10.79 -1.09 -7.72
N SER A 162 -10.51 -0.84 -6.44
CA SER A 162 -9.14 -0.76 -5.96
C SER A 162 -8.37 -2.06 -6.25
N PRO A 163 -7.15 -1.98 -6.82
CA PRO A 163 -6.28 -3.15 -6.97
C PRO A 163 -6.08 -3.94 -5.68
N LEU A 164 -6.08 -3.26 -4.52
CA LEU A 164 -5.94 -3.92 -3.23
C LEU A 164 -7.18 -4.75 -2.88
N ARG A 165 -8.41 -4.26 -3.16
CA ARG A 165 -9.64 -5.05 -3.01
C ARG A 165 -9.60 -6.30 -3.89
N ASN A 166 -9.18 -6.17 -5.15
CA ASN A 166 -9.03 -7.32 -6.06
C ASN A 166 -8.01 -8.33 -5.54
N LEU A 167 -6.85 -7.88 -5.04
CA LEU A 167 -5.86 -8.77 -4.42
C LEU A 167 -6.48 -9.54 -3.26
N MET A 168 -7.22 -8.88 -2.36
CA MET A 168 -7.90 -9.53 -1.24
C MET A 168 -8.92 -10.57 -1.70
N VAL A 169 -9.63 -10.31 -2.80
CA VAL A 169 -10.55 -11.30 -3.36
C VAL A 169 -9.77 -12.52 -3.85
N HIS A 170 -8.69 -12.31 -4.61
CA HIS A 170 -7.88 -13.41 -5.14
C HIS A 170 -7.23 -14.28 -4.07
N THR A 171 -6.82 -13.72 -2.92
CA THR A 171 -6.28 -14.52 -1.82
C THR A 171 -7.28 -15.50 -1.22
N TYR A 172 -8.58 -15.26 -1.40
CA TYR A 172 -9.64 -16.15 -0.92
C TYR A 172 -10.20 -17.06 -2.02
N VAL A 173 -10.15 -16.66 -3.28
CA VAL A 173 -10.64 -17.48 -4.41
C VAL A 173 -9.84 -18.77 -4.58
N ASP A 174 -8.51 -18.72 -4.38
CA ASP A 174 -7.62 -19.88 -4.56
C ASP A 174 -7.71 -20.89 -3.40
N THR A 175 -7.89 -20.43 -2.17
CA THR A 175 -7.94 -21.29 -0.97
C THR A 175 -9.29 -22.02 -0.84
N ASP A 176 -10.38 -21.41 -1.29
CA ASP A 176 -11.76 -21.84 -0.98
C ASP A 176 -12.54 -22.52 -2.11
N ARG A 177 -11.90 -22.87 -3.23
CA ARG A 177 -12.57 -23.55 -4.37
C ARG A 177 -13.23 -24.90 -4.00
N LYS A 178 -13.00 -25.44 -2.79
CA LYS A 178 -13.68 -26.64 -2.24
C LYS A 178 -14.75 -26.36 -1.17
N ALA A 179 -14.89 -25.14 -0.64
CA ALA A 179 -15.82 -24.79 0.46
C ALA A 179 -16.62 -23.48 0.21
N TRP A 180 -16.84 -23.16 -1.07
CA TRP A 180 -17.36 -21.96 -1.76
C TRP A 180 -18.60 -21.19 -1.25
N LEU A 181 -18.97 -21.29 0.03
CA LEU A 181 -19.76 -20.38 0.87
C LEU A 181 -20.18 -21.16 2.11
N SER A 182 -19.24 -21.83 2.77
CA SER A 182 -19.54 -22.48 4.05
C SER A 182 -20.21 -21.44 4.97
N ASP A 183 -21.17 -21.88 5.78
CA ASP A 183 -21.83 -20.98 6.74
C ASP A 183 -20.80 -20.24 7.61
N LYS A 184 -19.63 -20.84 7.82
CA LYS A 184 -18.49 -20.24 8.50
C LYS A 184 -17.93 -19.02 7.75
N MET A 185 -17.76 -19.08 6.43
CA MET A 185 -17.32 -17.91 5.63
C MET A 185 -18.39 -16.83 5.59
N ARG A 186 -19.66 -17.21 5.39
CA ARG A 186 -20.78 -16.25 5.38
C ARG A 186 -20.85 -15.49 6.70
N LYS A 187 -20.85 -16.21 7.82
CA LYS A 187 -20.83 -15.62 9.16
C LYS A 187 -19.58 -14.78 9.43
N ARG A 188 -18.43 -15.15 8.86
CA ARG A 188 -17.17 -14.42 9.04
C ARG A 188 -17.18 -13.04 8.36
N PHE A 189 -17.94 -12.88 7.27
CA PHE A 189 -17.99 -11.65 6.48
C PHE A 189 -19.43 -11.10 6.31
N GLU A 190 -20.34 -11.49 7.20
CA GLU A 190 -21.76 -11.10 7.14
C GLU A 190 -21.93 -9.57 7.16
N ASP A 191 -21.06 -8.90 7.92
CA ASP A 191 -21.01 -7.45 8.05
C ASP A 191 -20.34 -6.74 6.85
N PHE A 192 -19.81 -7.49 5.87
CA PHE A 192 -19.05 -6.96 4.72
C PHE A 192 -19.60 -7.44 3.37
N PRO A 193 -20.84 -7.04 3.00
CA PRO A 193 -21.52 -7.54 1.82
C PRO A 193 -20.79 -7.19 0.52
N GLU A 194 -20.12 -6.05 0.44
CA GLU A 194 -19.33 -5.67 -0.75
C GLU A 194 -18.22 -6.68 -1.06
N PHE A 195 -17.48 -7.13 -0.04
CA PHE A 195 -16.44 -8.13 -0.22
C PHE A 195 -17.02 -9.46 -0.67
N LEU A 196 -18.16 -9.88 -0.10
CA LEU A 196 -18.85 -11.10 -0.54
C LEU A 196 -19.31 -11.01 -1.99
N MET A 197 -19.81 -9.84 -2.42
CA MET A 197 -20.24 -9.62 -3.81
C MET A 197 -19.06 -9.65 -4.78
N ASP A 198 -17.95 -8.98 -4.44
CA ASP A 198 -16.73 -9.00 -5.26
C ASP A 198 -16.13 -10.41 -5.33
N LEU A 199 -16.18 -11.17 -4.23
CA LEU A 199 -15.76 -12.58 -4.18
C LEU A 199 -16.63 -13.47 -5.06
N LEU A 200 -17.95 -13.25 -5.07
CA LEU A 200 -18.90 -13.99 -5.92
C LEU A 200 -18.73 -13.67 -7.41
N ALA A 201 -18.30 -12.45 -7.73
CA ALA A 201 -18.10 -11.99 -9.10
C ALA A 201 -16.73 -12.38 -9.68
N ALA A 202 -15.79 -12.85 -8.86
CA ALA A 202 -14.44 -13.16 -9.29
C ALA A 202 -14.37 -14.45 -10.11
N ASP A 203 -13.77 -14.37 -11.30
CA ASP A 203 -13.41 -15.55 -12.10
C ASP A 203 -12.17 -16.21 -11.48
N PRO A 204 -12.24 -17.49 -11.04
CA PRO A 204 -11.10 -18.16 -10.44
C PRO A 204 -9.95 -18.42 -11.41
N ASP A 205 -10.19 -18.39 -12.71
CA ASP A 205 -9.15 -18.56 -13.71
C ASP A 205 -8.55 -17.20 -14.15
N SER A 206 -9.05 -16.09 -13.58
CA SER A 206 -8.51 -14.74 -13.77
C SER A 206 -7.15 -14.60 -13.10
N LYS A 207 -6.08 -14.82 -13.88
CA LYS A 207 -4.71 -14.50 -13.48
C LYS A 207 -4.58 -12.99 -13.31
N VAL A 208 -4.56 -12.48 -12.07
CA VAL A 208 -4.13 -11.11 -11.84
C VAL A 208 -2.64 -11.00 -12.10
N VAL A 209 -2.32 -10.59 -13.32
CA VAL A 209 -1.00 -10.11 -13.70
C VAL A 209 -0.82 -8.76 -13.00
N THR A 210 -0.16 -8.83 -11.85
CA THR A 210 0.25 -7.78 -10.90
C THR A 210 0.85 -6.49 -11.50
N GLY A 211 1.15 -6.45 -12.80
CA GLY A 211 1.63 -5.25 -13.50
C GLY A 211 0.65 -4.53 -14.46
N LYS A 212 -0.52 -5.10 -14.80
CA LYS A 212 -1.43 -4.52 -15.83
C LYS A 212 -2.59 -3.70 -15.28
N LEU A 213 -3.00 -3.92 -14.02
CA LEU A 213 -4.12 -3.21 -13.37
C LEU A 213 -3.95 -1.68 -13.37
N TYR A 214 -2.71 -1.20 -13.30
CA TYR A 214 -2.41 0.23 -13.22
C TYR A 214 -2.60 1.01 -14.54
N LYS A 215 -2.51 0.36 -15.71
CA LYS A 215 -2.75 1.05 -16.99
C LYS A 215 -4.22 1.48 -17.17
N GLY A 216 -5.17 0.77 -16.54
CA GLY A 216 -6.61 1.06 -16.63
C GLY A 216 -7.07 2.29 -15.84
N ARG A 217 -6.39 2.63 -14.73
CA ARG A 217 -6.75 3.79 -13.87
C ARG A 217 -6.44 5.15 -14.54
N LYS A 218 -5.40 5.23 -15.37
CA LYS A 218 -5.05 6.47 -16.09
C LYS A 218 -6.06 6.85 -17.19
N THR A 219 -6.77 5.87 -17.74
CA THR A 219 -7.88 6.06 -18.69
C THR A 219 -9.15 6.50 -17.98
N PHE A 220 -9.49 5.90 -16.83
CA PHE A 220 -10.70 6.25 -16.08
C PHE A 220 -10.73 7.74 -15.63
N TYR A 221 -9.65 8.27 -15.05
CA TYR A 221 -9.58 9.70 -14.68
C TYR A 221 -9.39 10.67 -15.87
N ARG A 222 -9.18 10.17 -17.09
CA ARG A 222 -9.21 10.98 -18.33
C ARG A 222 -10.59 11.02 -18.97
N GLU A 223 -11.38 9.97 -18.77
CA GLU A 223 -12.73 9.81 -19.32
C GLU A 223 -13.81 10.40 -18.41
N VAL A 224 -13.55 10.54 -17.11
CA VAL A 224 -14.36 11.34 -16.19
C VAL A 224 -13.90 12.81 -16.27
N LYS A 225 -14.34 13.50 -17.32
CA LYS A 225 -14.32 14.97 -17.45
C LYS A 225 -15.67 15.45 -17.96
#